data_AF-A0A943SNA6-F1
#
_entry.id   AF-A0A943SNA6-F1
#
_cell.length_a   1.000
_cell.length_b   1.000
_cell.length_c   1.000
_cell.angle_alpha   90.00
_cell.angle_beta   90.00
_cell.angle_gamma   90.00
#
_symmetry.space_group_name_H-M   'P 1'
#
loop_
_entity.id
_entity.type
_entity.pdbx_description
1 polymer ?
#
loop_
_entity_poly.entity_id
_entity_poly.type
_entity_poly.pdbx_seq_one_letter_code
_entity_poly.pdbx_strand_id
1 'polypeptide(L)'
;IGWERTSRMHVHFSKIEFTAMGEKQHRTFADEGYGPDFAHLAPMLLKYDLQPRIICEAKGTMAMDALAMKQIYEKAKEGMRHE
;
A
#
# COMPACT_ATOMS: atom_id res chain seq x y z
N ILE A 1 -4.26 -4.90 -21.96
CA ILE A 1 -4.68 -5.21 -20.56
C ILE A 1 -5.98 -4.44 -20.33
N GLY A 2 -7.02 -5.07 -19.77
CA GLY A 2 -8.35 -4.48 -19.63
C GLY A 2 -8.78 -4.27 -18.17
N TRP A 3 -9.87 -3.52 -17.96
CA TRP A 3 -10.38 -3.11 -16.65
C TRP A 3 -10.47 -4.24 -15.63
N GLU A 4 -11.05 -5.39 -16.01
CA GLU A 4 -11.22 -6.55 -15.14
C GLU A 4 -9.90 -7.02 -14.50
N ARG A 5 -8.81 -7.03 -15.29
CA ARG A 5 -7.49 -7.45 -14.79
C ARG A 5 -6.84 -6.37 -13.95
N THR A 6 -7.05 -5.10 -14.30
CA THR A 6 -6.52 -3.97 -13.55
C THR A 6 -7.20 -3.85 -12.18
N SER A 7 -8.52 -4.00 -12.10
CA SER A 7 -9.24 -3.90 -10.82
C SER A 7 -8.87 -5.01 -9.84
N ARG A 8 -8.31 -6.14 -10.31
CA ARG A 8 -7.92 -7.30 -9.49
C ARG A 8 -6.42 -7.57 -9.50
N MET A 9 -5.62 -6.55 -9.79
CA MET A 9 -4.17 -6.68 -9.90
C MET A 9 -3.51 -7.15 -8.59
N HIS A 10 -2.33 -7.75 -8.71
CA HIS A 10 -1.49 -8.07 -7.58
C HIS A 10 -0.50 -6.93 -7.36
N VAL A 11 -0.44 -6.43 -6.13
CA VAL A 11 0.44 -5.31 -5.75
C VAL A 11 1.32 -5.77 -4.61
N HIS A 12 2.62 -5.65 -4.79
CA HIS A 12 3.57 -5.83 -3.72
C HIS A 12 3.86 -4.46 -3.12
N PHE A 13 3.76 -4.33 -1.81
CA PHE A 13 3.87 -3.04 -1.14
C PHE A 13 4.82 -3.10 0.06
N SER A 14 5.74 -2.15 0.10
CA SER A 14 6.56 -1.81 1.25
C SER A 14 6.99 -0.34 1.11
N LYS A 15 7.50 0.27 2.18
CA LYS A 15 8.34 1.47 2.01
C LYS A 15 9.64 1.02 1.35
N ILE A 16 10.25 1.88 0.55
CA ILE A 16 11.45 1.53 -0.22
C ILE A 16 12.53 2.59 0.05
N GLU A 17 13.75 2.11 0.29
CA GLU A 17 14.94 2.95 0.27
C GLU A 17 15.49 3.02 -1.15
N PHE A 18 15.65 4.25 -1.65
CA PHE A 18 16.27 4.53 -2.94
C PHE A 18 17.65 5.14 -2.76
N THR A 19 18.52 4.87 -3.73
CA THR A 19 19.83 5.51 -3.90
C THR A 19 19.91 6.13 -5.29
N ALA A 20 21.02 6.79 -5.61
CA ALA A 20 21.30 7.25 -6.96
C ALA A 20 21.30 6.10 -8.01
N MET A 21 21.49 4.84 -7.59
CA MET A 21 21.47 3.66 -8.47
C MET A 21 20.10 2.95 -8.50
N GLY A 22 19.07 3.54 -7.91
CA GLY A 22 17.72 2.96 -7.85
C GLY A 22 17.39 2.32 -6.50
N GLU A 23 16.43 1.38 -6.54
CA GLU A 23 15.97 0.67 -5.36
C GLU A 23 17.12 -0.07 -4.67
N LYS A 24 17.28 0.16 -3.37
CA LYS A 24 18.28 -0.51 -2.55
C LYS A 24 17.68 -1.63 -1.73
N GLN A 25 16.58 -1.36 -1.03
CA GLN A 25 15.90 -2.37 -0.21
C GLN A 25 14.50 -1.93 0.23
N HIS A 26 13.69 -2.93 0.58
CA HIS A 26 12.42 -2.73 1.25
C HIS A 26 12.62 -2.35 2.71
N ARG A 27 11.72 -1.50 3.19
CA ARG A 27 11.68 -0.92 4.52
C ARG A 27 10.34 -1.21 5.20
N THR A 28 10.36 -1.19 6.52
CA THR A 28 9.20 -1.40 7.38
C THR A 28 8.40 -0.12 7.52
N PHE A 29 7.14 -0.20 7.96
CA PHE A 29 6.33 1.00 8.15
C PHE A 29 6.85 1.88 9.30
N ALA A 30 7.60 1.31 10.25
CA ALA A 30 8.25 2.04 11.33
C ALA A 30 9.49 2.83 10.88
N ASP A 31 10.10 2.48 9.74
CA ASP A 31 11.23 3.24 9.22
C ASP A 31 10.76 4.61 8.73
N GLU A 32 11.32 5.66 9.33
CA GLU A 32 11.06 7.06 8.97
C GLU A 32 11.88 7.50 7.75
N GLY A 33 11.39 8.50 7.02
CA GLY A 33 12.09 9.06 5.85
C GLY A 33 11.99 8.24 4.56
N TYR A 34 11.29 7.10 4.58
CA TYR A 34 11.05 6.27 3.40
C TYR A 34 9.57 6.25 3.01
N GLY A 35 9.31 6.16 1.71
CA GLY A 35 7.99 6.00 1.12
C GLY A 35 8.02 4.88 0.07
N PRO A 36 6.90 4.61 -0.62
CA PRO A 36 5.63 5.34 -0.55
C PRO A 36 4.85 5.10 0.76
N ASP A 37 4.01 6.07 1.14
CA ASP A 37 3.05 5.91 2.24
C ASP A 37 1.75 5.28 1.72
N PHE A 38 1.33 4.20 2.37
CA PHE A 38 0.10 3.49 2.04
C PHE A 38 -1.15 4.36 2.22
N ALA A 39 -1.11 5.37 3.08
CA ALA A 39 -2.19 6.33 3.29
C ALA A 39 -2.55 7.12 2.01
N HIS A 40 -1.63 7.23 1.05
CA HIS A 40 -1.91 7.84 -0.25
C HIS A 40 -2.53 6.85 -1.24
N LEU A 41 -2.22 5.55 -1.12
CA LEU A 41 -2.75 4.53 -2.02
C LEU A 41 -4.19 4.14 -1.65
N ALA A 42 -4.49 3.97 -0.36
CA ALA A 42 -5.78 3.46 0.08
C ALA A 42 -7.02 4.24 -0.44
N PRO A 43 -7.05 5.59 -0.41
CA PRO A 43 -8.17 6.35 -0.97
C PRO A 43 -8.32 6.17 -2.48
N MET A 44 -7.22 5.97 -3.20
CA MET A 44 -7.23 5.77 -4.65
C MET A 44 -7.82 4.41 -5.01
N LEU A 45 -7.57 3.38 -4.22
CA LEU A 45 -8.19 2.07 -4.41
C LEU A 45 -9.71 2.17 -4.33
N LEU A 46 -10.22 2.90 -3.33
CA LEU A 46 -11.65 3.13 -3.13
C LEU A 46 -12.26 3.98 -4.25
N LYS A 47 -11.63 5.11 -4.58
CA LYS A 47 -12.10 6.06 -5.61
C LYS A 47 -12.32 5.40 -6.97
N TYR A 48 -11.47 4.45 -7.34
CA TYR A 48 -11.53 3.77 -8.64
C TYR A 48 -12.12 2.36 -8.56
N ASP A 49 -12.73 1.96 -7.43
CA ASP A 49 -13.25 0.60 -7.23
C ASP A 49 -12.23 -0.50 -7.60
N LEU A 50 -10.98 -0.28 -7.19
CA LEU A 50 -9.92 -1.25 -7.34
C LEU A 50 -9.93 -2.19 -6.14
N GLN A 51 -9.88 -3.49 -6.42
CA GLN A 51 -9.88 -4.57 -5.44
C GLN A 51 -8.61 -5.41 -5.58
N PRO A 52 -7.41 -4.80 -5.47
CA PRO A 52 -6.17 -5.51 -5.67
C PRO A 52 -5.90 -6.50 -4.53
N ARG A 53 -5.13 -7.54 -4.85
CA ARG A 53 -4.45 -8.36 -3.83
C ARG A 53 -3.15 -7.66 -3.45
N ILE A 54 -3.11 -7.08 -2.26
CA ILE A 54 -1.92 -6.40 -1.74
C ILE A 54 -1.12 -7.36 -0.86
N ILE A 55 0.16 -7.52 -1.18
CA ILE A 55 1.12 -8.37 -0.48
C ILE A 55 2.14 -7.47 0.21
N CYS A 56 2.26 -7.59 1.53
CA CYS A 56 3.23 -6.84 2.31
C CYS A 56 4.63 -7.43 2.14
N GLU A 57 5.60 -6.63 1.71
CA GLU A 57 7.00 -7.05 1.57
C GLU A 57 7.95 -6.31 2.53
N ALA A 58 7.39 -5.74 3.60
CA ALA A 58 8.17 -5.14 4.67
C ALA A 58 8.92 -6.22 5.47
N LYS A 59 10.23 -6.34 5.22
CA LYS A 59 11.07 -7.42 5.75
C LYS A 59 11.06 -7.47 7.28
N GLY A 60 10.64 -8.60 7.84
CA GLY A 60 10.63 -8.86 9.29
C GLY A 60 9.37 -8.40 10.03
N THR A 61 8.55 -7.54 9.42
CA THR A 61 7.32 -6.97 10.04
C THR A 61 6.06 -7.21 9.21
N MET A 62 6.12 -8.06 8.18
CA MET A 62 5.07 -8.31 7.19
C MET A 62 3.65 -8.38 7.77
N ALA A 63 3.44 -9.15 8.85
CA ALA A 63 2.13 -9.31 9.46
C ALA A 63 1.61 -8.03 10.12
N MET A 64 2.47 -7.31 10.83
CA MET A 64 2.12 -6.06 11.51
C MET A 64 1.89 -4.93 10.50
N ASP A 65 2.74 -4.83 9.49
CA ASP A 65 2.61 -3.82 8.45
C ASP A 65 1.41 -4.11 7.54
N ALA A 66 1.06 -5.38 7.30
CA ALA A 66 -0.19 -5.76 6.65
C ALA A 66 -1.43 -5.36 7.46
N LEU A 67 -1.38 -5.52 8.79
CA LEU A 67 -2.45 -5.05 9.67
C LEU A 67 -2.59 -3.51 9.61
N ALA A 68 -1.47 -2.79 9.63
CA ALA A 68 -1.47 -1.33 9.50
C ALA A 68 -2.07 -0.89 8.16
N MET A 69 -1.70 -1.52 7.04
CA MET A 69 -2.30 -1.27 5.73
C MET A 69 -3.82 -1.49 5.75
N LYS A 70 -4.29 -2.58 6.38
CA LYS A 70 -5.73 -2.85 6.51
C LYS A 70 -6.43 -1.75 7.31
N GLN A 71 -5.87 -1.33 8.44
CA GLN A 71 -6.44 -0.27 9.27
C GLN A 71 -6.52 1.07 8.52
N ILE A 72 -5.48 1.42 7.76
CA ILE A 72 -5.46 2.62 6.90
C ILE A 72 -6.57 2.55 5.85
N TYR A 73 -6.75 1.39 5.21
CA TYR A 73 -7.81 1.17 4.23
C TYR A 73 -9.20 1.32 4.82
N GLU A 74 -9.48 0.68 5.96
CA GLU A 74 -10.80 0.81 6.62
C GLU A 74 -11.08 2.25 7.06
N LYS A 75 -10.06 2.96 7.59
CA LYS A 75 -10.20 4.37 7.96
C LYS A 75 -10.51 5.25 6.73
N ALA A 76 -9.84 5.01 5.60
CA ALA A 76 -10.12 5.72 4.36
C ALA A 76 -11.56 5.44 3.87
N LYS A 77 -12.01 4.19 3.99
CA LYS A 77 -13.36 3.76 3.63
C LYS A 77 -14.42 4.41 4.51
N GLU A 78 -14.18 4.56 5.81
CA GLU A 78 -15.06 5.29 6.72
C GLU A 78 -15.15 6.77 6.34
N GLY A 79 -14.02 7.43 6.05
CA GLY A 79 -13.99 8.83 5.61
C GLY A 79 -14.85 9.10 4.38
N MET A 80 -14.75 8.24 3.35
CA MET A 80 -15.55 8.38 2.12
C MET A 80 -17.05 8.11 2.30
N ARG A 81 -17.49 7.47 3.39
CA ARG A 81 -18.92 7.25 3.68
C ARG A 81 -19.59 8.49 4.28
N HIS A 82 -18.80 9.45 4.72
CA HIS A 82 -19.25 10.71 5.34
C HIS A 82 -19.17 11.90 4.38
N GLU A 83 -18.75 11.69 3.13
CA GLU A 83 -18.79 12.64 2.01
C GLU A 83 -19.99 12.35 1.11
#